data_AF-A0A6C0HKE0-F1
#
_entry.id   AF-A0A6C0HKE0-F1
#
_cell.length_a   1.000
_cell.length_b   1.000
_cell.length_c   1.000
_cell.angle_alpha   90.00
_cell.angle_beta   90.00
_cell.angle_gamma   90.00
#
_symmetry.space_group_name_H-M   'P 1'
#
loop_
_entity.id
_entity.type
_entity.pdbx_description
1 polymer ?
#
loop_
_entity_poly.entity_id
_entity_poly.type
_entity_poly.pdbx_seq_one_letter_code
_entity_poly.pdbx_strand_id
1 'polypeptide(L)'
;MRVVYCYIGPLPEYAIDTVHQTRLFFSGPIDFIISDLTSPCIPILKKYDVTIVPYETVRHRGFEDCIAQYESKFSYLEGLKGRERLFIYAFERFFVLYQWVIQQNLEDILFLELDNLIYSDPYEWEESFCAKEMAFMFDNYDRCASGICFIQNADVLLQFTKCCIRYISETDTSKKFMTEMQALDEFWKMEPHRVQILPTHWPSPSVPDATHENYHRYKKSIFDSAAMGIYFGGVDPFHTDGLIITGLISIWSAINYTHYQFEWRTDEQGRLIPYVYNDSYWVRINNLHIHSKILTPHVSKE
;
A
#
# COMPACT_ATOMS: atom_id res chain seq x y z
N MET A 1 14.88 2.13 9.47
CA MET A 1 13.83 2.02 8.43
C MET A 1 14.05 2.96 7.23
N ARG A 2 13.60 2.58 6.03
CA ARG A 2 13.59 3.39 4.79
C ARG A 2 12.24 3.30 4.08
N VAL A 3 11.69 4.43 3.63
CA VAL A 3 10.45 4.42 2.84
C VAL A 3 10.79 4.26 1.36
N VAL A 4 10.07 3.37 0.67
CA VAL A 4 10.25 3.15 -0.77
C VAL A 4 8.92 3.23 -1.49
N TYR A 5 8.88 4.08 -2.53
CA TYR A 5 7.80 4.12 -3.51
C TYR A 5 8.24 3.45 -4.81
N CYS A 6 7.29 2.91 -5.55
CA CYS A 6 7.52 2.40 -6.89
C CYS A 6 6.34 2.74 -7.80
N TYR A 7 6.62 3.28 -8.98
CA TYR A 7 5.61 3.51 -10.00
C TYR A 7 6.13 3.22 -11.40
N ILE A 8 5.37 2.39 -12.11
CA ILE A 8 5.68 1.93 -13.47
C ILE A 8 4.57 2.46 -14.39
N GLY A 9 4.98 3.29 -15.34
CA GLY A 9 4.10 4.07 -16.22
C GLY A 9 4.32 5.59 -16.11
N PRO A 10 3.45 6.40 -16.75
CA PRO A 10 3.47 7.86 -16.65
C PRO A 10 3.21 8.31 -15.21
N LEU A 11 4.17 9.00 -14.60
CA LEU A 11 4.13 9.32 -13.17
C LEU A 11 3.00 10.33 -12.88
N PRO A 12 2.00 9.99 -12.03
CA PRO A 12 0.86 10.85 -11.77
C PRO A 12 1.21 12.02 -10.84
N GLU A 13 0.49 13.14 -10.99
CA GLU A 13 0.72 14.35 -10.19
C GLU A 13 0.53 14.12 -8.67
N TYR A 14 -0.42 13.25 -8.29
CA TYR A 14 -0.66 12.92 -6.88
C TYR A 14 0.53 12.20 -6.21
N ALA A 15 1.54 11.77 -6.97
CA ALA A 15 2.81 11.32 -6.41
C ALA A 15 3.47 12.42 -5.55
N ILE A 16 3.24 13.69 -5.87
CA ILE A 16 3.74 14.83 -5.09
C ILE A 16 3.03 14.88 -3.74
N ASP A 17 1.70 14.71 -3.71
CA ASP A 17 0.89 14.77 -2.50
C ASP A 17 1.28 13.67 -1.50
N THR A 18 1.44 12.42 -1.95
CA THR A 18 1.86 11.32 -1.05
C THR A 18 3.27 11.51 -0.51
N VAL A 19 4.21 11.98 -1.32
CA VAL A 19 5.60 12.23 -0.86
C VAL A 19 5.65 13.41 0.10
N HIS A 20 4.91 14.48 -0.19
CA HIS A 20 4.75 15.60 0.72
C HIS A 20 4.18 15.14 2.07
N GLN A 21 3.07 14.40 2.04
CA GLN A 21 2.45 13.83 3.23
C GLN A 21 3.45 12.99 4.03
N THR A 22 4.19 12.10 3.38
CA THR A 22 5.19 11.28 4.06
C THR A 22 6.25 12.15 4.74
N ARG A 23 6.68 13.25 4.10
CA ARG A 23 7.65 14.17 4.71
C ARG A 23 7.14 14.92 5.93
N LEU A 24 5.83 15.15 6.04
CA LEU A 24 5.23 15.74 7.24
C LEU A 24 5.43 14.84 8.48
N PHE A 25 5.51 13.52 8.28
CA PHE A 25 5.58 12.55 9.37
C PHE A 25 6.90 11.79 9.45
N PHE A 26 7.73 11.80 8.40
CA PHE A 26 8.94 10.99 8.31
C PHE A 26 10.13 11.79 7.78
N SER A 27 11.17 11.89 8.61
CA SER A 27 12.43 12.57 8.29
C SER A 27 13.52 11.63 7.75
N GLY A 28 13.25 10.33 7.66
CA GLY A 28 14.23 9.35 7.17
C GLY A 28 14.36 9.30 5.65
N PRO A 29 15.16 8.37 5.10
CA PRO A 29 15.39 8.32 3.66
C PRO A 29 14.15 7.83 2.87
N ILE A 30 13.88 8.48 1.74
CA ILE A 30 12.86 8.05 0.76
C ILE A 30 13.54 7.73 -0.56
N ASP A 31 13.33 6.52 -1.05
CA ASP A 31 13.65 6.15 -2.44
C ASP A 31 12.37 6.04 -3.27
N PHE A 32 12.47 6.40 -4.55
CA PHE A 32 11.36 6.30 -5.48
C PHE A 32 11.83 5.68 -6.79
N ILE A 33 11.41 4.43 -7.02
CA ILE A 33 11.63 3.70 -8.27
C ILE A 33 10.63 4.20 -9.32
N ILE A 34 11.12 4.78 -10.41
CA ILE A 34 10.29 5.46 -11.43
C ILE A 34 10.73 5.04 -12.84
N SER A 35 9.77 4.70 -13.69
CA SER A 35 10.02 4.46 -15.13
C SER A 35 9.94 5.73 -15.98
N ASP A 36 9.07 6.69 -15.63
CA ASP A 36 8.96 7.97 -16.32
C ASP A 36 9.93 9.02 -15.76
N LEU A 37 11.19 8.95 -16.22
CA LEU A 37 12.23 9.92 -15.85
C LEU A 37 12.05 11.30 -16.50
N THR A 38 11.06 11.46 -17.37
CA THR A 38 10.75 12.73 -18.05
C THR A 38 9.65 13.52 -17.36
N SER A 39 9.01 12.95 -16.33
CA SER A 39 7.89 13.56 -15.63
C SER A 39 8.25 14.94 -15.04
N PRO A 40 7.36 15.95 -15.19
CA PRO A 40 7.52 17.25 -14.54
C PRO A 40 7.41 17.16 -13.01
N CYS A 41 6.95 16.04 -12.45
CA CYS A 41 6.90 15.84 -11.00
C CYS A 41 8.29 15.63 -10.39
N ILE A 42 9.27 15.09 -11.13
CA ILE A 42 10.59 14.73 -10.58
C ILE A 42 11.33 15.92 -9.94
N PRO A 43 11.44 17.10 -10.58
CA PRO A 43 12.04 18.26 -9.93
C PRO A 43 11.36 18.69 -8.63
N ILE A 44 10.05 18.45 -8.49
CA ILE A 44 9.28 18.76 -7.28
C ILE A 44 9.57 17.72 -6.21
N LEU A 45 9.53 16.43 -6.56
CA LEU A 45 9.87 15.32 -5.67
C LEU A 45 11.29 15.47 -5.07
N LYS A 46 12.27 15.93 -5.86
CA LYS A 46 13.63 16.18 -5.38
C LYS A 46 13.72 17.28 -4.30
N LYS A 47 12.76 18.21 -4.23
CA LYS A 47 12.71 19.22 -3.15
C LYS A 47 12.38 18.59 -1.79
N TYR A 48 11.77 17.41 -1.81
CA TYR A 48 11.49 16.60 -0.62
C TYR A 48 12.63 15.64 -0.28
N ASP A 49 13.85 15.85 -0.78
CA ASP A 49 15.00 14.98 -0.52
C ASP A 49 14.69 13.49 -0.80
N VAL A 50 14.14 13.25 -2.00
CA VAL A 50 13.81 11.91 -2.50
C VAL A 50 14.90 11.44 -3.45
N THR A 51 15.41 10.24 -3.22
CA THR A 51 16.33 9.58 -4.14
C THR A 51 15.55 8.95 -5.28
N ILE A 52 15.79 9.42 -6.50
CA ILE A 52 15.15 8.86 -7.70
C ILE A 52 15.96 7.66 -8.19
N VAL A 53 15.31 6.50 -8.24
CA VAL A 53 15.88 5.23 -8.71
C VAL A 53 15.31 4.94 -10.10
N PRO A 54 16.12 4.97 -11.17
CA PRO A 54 15.66 4.60 -12.50
C PRO A 54 15.17 3.14 -12.55
N TYR A 55 13.90 2.92 -12.93
CA TYR A 55 13.32 1.58 -13.07
C TYR A 55 14.20 0.63 -13.91
N GLU A 56 14.78 1.12 -15.01
CA GLU A 56 15.64 0.33 -15.90
C GLU A 56 16.86 -0.29 -15.20
N THR A 57 17.31 0.28 -14.08
CA THR A 57 18.47 -0.24 -13.31
C THR A 57 18.12 -1.39 -12.38
N VAL A 58 16.83 -1.62 -12.14
CA VAL A 58 16.30 -2.59 -11.16
C VAL A 58 15.29 -3.55 -11.79
N ARG A 59 15.28 -3.69 -13.12
CA ARG A 59 14.42 -4.64 -13.83
C ARG A 59 14.73 -6.09 -13.45
N HIS A 60 13.68 -6.91 -13.41
CA HIS A 60 13.78 -8.32 -13.00
C HIS A 60 13.45 -9.27 -14.17
N ARG A 61 14.48 -9.82 -14.82
CA ARG A 61 14.33 -10.70 -15.99
C ARG A 61 13.39 -11.89 -15.75
N GLY A 62 13.48 -12.54 -14.59
CA GLY A 62 12.59 -13.68 -14.29
C GLY A 62 11.10 -13.31 -14.20
N PHE A 63 10.77 -12.04 -13.95
CA PHE A 63 9.40 -11.56 -13.97
C PHE A 63 8.97 -11.26 -15.42
N GLU A 64 9.86 -10.67 -16.21
CA GLU A 64 9.63 -10.44 -17.64
C GLU A 64 9.36 -11.75 -18.38
N ASP A 65 10.14 -12.80 -18.10
CA ASP A 65 9.95 -14.14 -18.64
C ASP A 65 8.59 -14.72 -18.21
N CYS A 66 8.20 -14.53 -16.94
CA CYS A 66 6.91 -14.96 -16.42
C CYS A 66 5.74 -14.26 -17.14
N ILE A 67 5.81 -12.93 -17.30
CA ILE A 67 4.78 -12.17 -17.99
C ILE A 67 4.72 -12.53 -19.48
N ALA A 68 5.86 -12.71 -20.15
CA ALA A 68 5.87 -13.15 -21.55
C ALA A 68 5.12 -14.47 -21.77
N GLN A 69 5.11 -15.36 -20.76
CA GLN A 69 4.38 -16.62 -20.80
C GLN A 69 2.91 -16.52 -20.38
N TYR A 70 2.61 -15.67 -19.39
CA TYR A 70 1.31 -15.67 -18.70
C TYR A 70 0.52 -14.36 -18.79
N GLU A 71 0.92 -13.42 -19.65
CA GLU A 71 0.26 -12.11 -19.81
C GLU A 71 -1.25 -12.22 -20.07
N SER A 72 -1.69 -13.23 -20.82
CA SER A 72 -3.11 -13.46 -21.13
C SER A 72 -3.99 -13.75 -19.92
N LYS A 73 -3.40 -14.07 -18.75
CA LYS A 73 -4.13 -14.24 -17.49
C LYS A 73 -4.51 -12.91 -16.83
N PHE A 74 -3.88 -11.81 -17.22
CA PHE A 74 -4.10 -10.50 -16.64
C PHE A 74 -5.18 -9.74 -17.40
N SER A 75 -6.02 -9.02 -16.68
CA SER A 75 -6.96 -8.10 -17.32
C SER A 75 -6.26 -6.82 -17.74
N TYR A 76 -6.61 -6.35 -18.93
CA TYR A 76 -6.24 -5.06 -19.45
C TYR A 76 -7.40 -4.08 -19.24
N LEU A 77 -7.15 -2.97 -18.53
CA LEU A 77 -8.16 -1.97 -18.22
C LEU A 77 -8.20 -0.89 -19.30
N GLU A 78 -8.97 -1.13 -20.36
CA GLU A 78 -9.17 -0.13 -21.41
C GLU A 78 -9.76 1.16 -20.83
N GLY A 79 -9.16 2.30 -21.19
CA GLY A 79 -9.58 3.62 -20.71
C GLY A 79 -8.88 4.12 -19.43
N LEU A 80 -8.21 3.25 -18.68
CA LEU A 80 -7.41 3.65 -17.51
C LEU A 80 -6.02 4.15 -17.96
N LYS A 81 -6.00 5.34 -18.60
CA LYS A 81 -4.82 5.88 -19.30
C LYS A 81 -3.55 5.87 -18.45
N GLY A 82 -2.49 5.25 -18.97
CA GLY A 82 -1.19 5.12 -18.32
C GLY A 82 -1.12 4.06 -17.20
N ARG A 83 -2.23 3.39 -16.90
CA ARG A 83 -2.35 2.31 -15.90
C ARG A 83 -3.10 1.11 -16.47
N GLU A 84 -3.15 0.94 -17.80
CA GLU A 84 -3.97 -0.08 -18.45
C GLU A 84 -3.52 -1.51 -18.07
N ARG A 85 -2.23 -1.68 -17.75
CA ARG A 85 -1.62 -2.93 -17.25
C ARG A 85 -1.48 -2.93 -15.72
N LEU A 86 -2.37 -2.23 -15.00
CA LEU A 86 -2.33 -2.04 -13.54
C LEU A 86 -1.93 -3.29 -12.76
N PHE A 87 -2.57 -4.42 -13.06
CA PHE A 87 -2.35 -5.66 -12.30
C PHE A 87 -0.98 -6.28 -12.55
N ILE A 88 -0.43 -6.16 -13.76
CA ILE A 88 0.95 -6.57 -14.03
C ILE A 88 1.91 -5.69 -13.22
N TYR A 89 1.71 -4.37 -13.27
CA TYR A 89 2.56 -3.41 -12.55
C TYR A 89 2.47 -3.56 -11.02
N ALA A 90 1.30 -3.96 -10.51
CA ALA A 90 1.08 -4.23 -9.09
C ALA A 90 1.89 -5.45 -8.59
N PHE A 91 2.13 -6.45 -9.44
CA PHE A 91 3.11 -7.50 -9.14
C PHE A 91 4.54 -6.99 -9.34
N GLU A 92 4.81 -6.38 -10.49
CA GLU A 92 6.16 -6.01 -10.94
C GLU A 92 6.91 -5.14 -9.94
N ARG A 93 6.21 -4.22 -9.26
CA ARG A 93 6.79 -3.34 -8.24
C ARG A 93 7.55 -4.10 -7.15
N PHE A 94 7.12 -5.30 -6.77
CA PHE A 94 7.82 -6.11 -5.76
C PHE A 94 9.08 -6.77 -6.30
N PHE A 95 9.11 -7.09 -7.60
CA PHE A 95 10.30 -7.64 -8.26
C PHE A 95 11.38 -6.58 -8.48
N VAL A 96 10.99 -5.36 -8.84
CA VAL A 96 11.94 -4.26 -8.95
C VAL A 96 12.38 -3.75 -7.59
N LEU A 97 11.49 -3.75 -6.59
CA LEU A 97 11.86 -3.50 -5.20
C LEU A 97 12.89 -4.53 -4.74
N TYR A 98 12.67 -5.82 -5.02
CA TYR A 98 13.63 -6.87 -4.69
C TYR A 98 15.02 -6.60 -5.29
N GLN A 99 15.09 -6.23 -6.57
CA GLN A 99 16.35 -5.86 -7.22
C GLN A 99 17.02 -4.64 -6.56
N TRP A 100 16.24 -3.63 -6.17
CA TRP A 100 16.77 -2.48 -5.45
C TRP A 100 17.36 -2.87 -4.08
N VAL A 101 16.61 -3.67 -3.32
CA VAL A 101 16.99 -4.12 -1.99
C VAL A 101 18.30 -4.92 -2.01
N ILE A 102 18.48 -5.82 -2.99
CA ILE A 102 19.75 -6.57 -3.11
C ILE A 102 20.91 -5.68 -3.54
N GLN A 103 20.70 -4.74 -4.47
CA GLN A 103 21.77 -3.90 -5.02
C GLN A 103 22.35 -2.96 -3.97
N GLN A 104 21.50 -2.47 -3.07
CA GLN A 104 21.88 -1.54 -2.01
C GLN A 104 22.07 -2.20 -0.64
N ASN A 105 21.83 -3.52 -0.54
CA ASN A 105 21.84 -4.26 0.72
C ASN A 105 20.95 -3.59 1.78
N LEU A 106 19.68 -3.33 1.42
CA LEU A 106 18.72 -2.65 2.29
C LEU A 106 18.04 -3.62 3.26
N GLU A 107 17.73 -3.10 4.43
CA GLU A 107 16.92 -3.73 5.47
C GLU A 107 15.88 -2.73 5.99
N ASP A 108 14.84 -3.24 6.63
CA ASP A 108 13.74 -2.48 7.26
C ASP A 108 13.10 -1.45 6.31
N ILE A 109 12.49 -1.97 5.25
CA ILE A 109 11.83 -1.19 4.20
C ILE A 109 10.35 -1.02 4.52
N LEU A 110 9.85 0.20 4.43
CA LEU A 110 8.43 0.49 4.38
C LEU A 110 8.05 0.83 2.93
N PHE A 111 7.46 -0.13 2.23
CA PHE A 111 6.88 0.09 0.92
C PHE A 111 5.51 0.77 1.06
N LEU A 112 5.29 1.83 0.28
CA LEU A 112 4.03 2.57 0.24
C LEU A 112 3.49 2.64 -1.20
N GLU A 113 2.17 2.46 -1.36
CA GLU A 113 1.49 2.80 -2.60
C GLU A 113 1.30 4.31 -2.73
N LEU A 114 1.26 4.81 -3.97
CA LEU A 114 1.17 6.26 -4.20
C LEU A 114 -0.14 6.91 -3.74
N ASP A 115 -1.18 6.12 -3.53
CA ASP A 115 -2.47 6.55 -3.01
C ASP A 115 -2.65 6.24 -1.53
N ASN A 116 -1.57 5.94 -0.82
CA ASN A 116 -1.54 5.82 0.63
C ASN A 116 -0.91 7.08 1.25
N LEU A 117 -1.63 7.66 2.21
CA LEU A 117 -1.20 8.81 3.01
C LEU A 117 -0.95 8.34 4.44
N ILE A 118 0.26 8.54 4.98
CA ILE A 118 0.59 8.19 6.37
C ILE A 118 0.31 9.37 7.32
N TYR A 119 -0.10 9.09 8.57
CA TYR A 119 -0.44 10.11 9.58
C TYR A 119 0.26 9.87 10.93
N SER A 120 1.40 9.16 10.90
CA SER A 120 2.27 8.95 12.06
C SER A 120 3.64 8.54 11.56
N ASP A 121 4.67 8.81 12.36
CA ASP A 121 6.06 8.52 12.01
C ASP A 121 6.26 6.99 11.95
N PRO A 122 6.72 6.44 10.81
CA PRO A 122 7.07 5.03 10.69
C PRO A 122 7.97 4.48 11.80
N TYR A 123 8.87 5.29 12.36
CA TYR A 123 9.71 4.87 13.49
C TYR A 123 8.91 4.52 14.75
N GLU A 124 7.70 5.05 14.92
CA GLU A 124 6.82 4.67 16.04
C GLU A 124 6.40 3.19 16.01
N TRP A 125 6.51 2.54 14.85
CA TRP A 125 6.12 1.15 14.60
C TRP A 125 7.31 0.21 14.40
N GLU A 126 8.55 0.68 14.43
CA GLU A 126 9.73 -0.12 14.12
C GLU A 126 9.80 -1.40 14.98
N GLU A 127 9.63 -1.28 16.29
CA GLU A 127 9.56 -2.43 17.20
C GLU A 127 8.37 -3.37 16.90
N SER A 128 7.25 -2.83 16.41
CA SER A 128 6.05 -3.61 16.08
C SER A 128 6.18 -4.35 14.76
N PHE A 129 6.88 -3.77 13.79
CA PHE A 129 7.17 -4.36 12.49
C PHE A 129 8.17 -5.52 12.62
N CYS A 130 9.18 -5.38 13.48
CA CYS A 130 10.22 -6.42 13.65
C CYS A 130 9.74 -7.70 14.37
N ALA A 131 8.44 -7.84 14.67
CA ALA A 131 7.93 -9.08 15.24
C ALA A 131 7.93 -10.24 14.22
N LYS A 132 7.83 -9.93 12.92
CA LYS A 132 8.02 -10.86 11.81
C LYS A 132 8.71 -10.16 10.64
N GLU A 133 9.11 -10.91 9.63
CA GLU A 133 9.96 -10.41 8.55
C GLU A 133 9.18 -9.55 7.53
N MET A 134 7.86 -9.74 7.40
CA MET A 134 7.02 -8.95 6.51
C MET A 134 5.69 -8.62 7.17
N ALA A 135 5.16 -7.42 6.91
CA ALA A 135 3.86 -7.00 7.40
C ALA A 135 3.04 -6.27 6.35
N PHE A 136 1.75 -6.56 6.27
CA PHE A 136 0.79 -5.89 5.39
C PHE A 136 -0.63 -5.99 5.96
N MET A 137 -1.61 -5.41 5.28
CA MET A 137 -2.97 -5.26 5.83
C MET A 137 -3.90 -6.37 5.34
N PHE A 138 -4.83 -6.78 6.20
CA PHE A 138 -5.96 -7.60 5.79
C PHE A 138 -7.00 -6.74 5.10
N ASP A 139 -7.51 -7.18 3.94
CA ASP A 139 -8.59 -6.51 3.21
C ASP A 139 -9.89 -7.34 3.26
N ASN A 140 -9.81 -8.61 2.86
CA ASN A 140 -10.93 -9.55 2.86
C ASN A 140 -10.46 -11.00 3.07
N TYR A 141 -11.38 -11.96 3.16
CA TYR A 141 -11.10 -13.37 3.47
C TYR A 141 -10.16 -14.09 2.47
N ASP A 142 -10.02 -13.55 1.26
CA ASP A 142 -9.16 -14.08 0.20
C ASP A 142 -8.19 -13.03 -0.37
N ARG A 143 -8.03 -11.88 0.31
CA ARG A 143 -7.22 -10.75 -0.17
C ARG A 143 -6.56 -10.00 0.98
N CYS A 144 -5.30 -9.63 0.77
CA CYS A 144 -4.57 -8.67 1.60
C CYS A 144 -4.24 -7.42 0.78
N ALA A 145 -3.92 -6.32 1.45
CA ALA A 145 -3.56 -5.04 0.85
C ALA A 145 -2.12 -4.64 1.20
N SER A 146 -1.38 -4.19 0.19
CA SER A 146 0.00 -3.70 0.31
C SER A 146 0.13 -2.18 0.25
N GLY A 147 -0.97 -1.44 0.45
CA GLY A 147 -0.97 0.02 0.58
C GLY A 147 0.14 0.52 1.52
N ILE A 148 0.34 -0.23 2.59
CA ILE A 148 1.49 -0.22 3.48
C ILE A 148 2.03 -1.63 3.60
N CYS A 149 3.32 -1.82 3.33
CA CYS A 149 3.99 -3.10 3.44
C CYS A 149 5.39 -2.96 4.04
N PHE A 150 5.61 -3.52 5.23
CA PHE A 150 6.94 -3.61 5.82
C PHE A 150 7.65 -4.88 5.33
N ILE A 151 8.94 -4.73 4.99
CA ILE A 151 9.80 -5.79 4.48
C ILE A 151 11.15 -5.68 5.20
N GLN A 152 11.49 -6.67 6.02
CA GLN A 152 12.70 -6.64 6.83
C GLN A 152 13.97 -6.75 5.98
N ASN A 153 13.97 -7.60 4.95
CA ASN A 153 15.17 -7.88 4.16
C ASN A 153 14.86 -8.49 2.78
N ALA A 154 15.92 -8.70 1.99
CA ALA A 154 15.83 -9.30 0.66
C ALA A 154 15.30 -10.74 0.65
N ASP A 155 15.52 -11.53 1.72
CA ASP A 155 15.13 -12.94 1.74
C ASP A 155 13.61 -13.12 1.78
N VAL A 156 12.92 -12.41 2.68
CA VAL A 156 11.44 -12.48 2.73
C VAL A 156 10.81 -11.97 1.44
N LEU A 157 11.38 -10.92 0.87
CA LEU A 157 10.91 -10.38 -0.40
C LEU A 157 11.17 -11.35 -1.57
N LEU A 158 12.29 -12.08 -1.58
CA LEU A 158 12.54 -13.15 -2.55
C LEU A 158 11.52 -14.28 -2.43
N GLN A 159 11.17 -14.70 -1.22
CA GLN A 159 10.15 -15.75 -1.06
C GLN A 159 8.77 -15.26 -1.51
N PHE A 160 8.43 -14.00 -1.25
CA PHE A 160 7.21 -13.41 -1.78
C PHE A 160 7.20 -13.34 -3.31
N THR A 161 8.29 -12.90 -3.94
CA THR A 161 8.37 -12.88 -5.42
C THR A 161 8.28 -14.27 -6.05
N LYS A 162 8.84 -15.31 -5.40
CA LYS A 162 8.62 -16.72 -5.80
C LYS A 162 7.16 -17.14 -5.65
N CYS A 163 6.50 -16.76 -4.55
CA CYS A 163 5.07 -16.97 -4.37
C CYS A 163 4.27 -16.33 -5.51
N CYS A 164 4.59 -15.09 -5.90
CA CYS A 164 3.96 -14.41 -7.03
C CYS A 164 4.13 -15.17 -8.35
N ILE A 165 5.35 -15.63 -8.69
CA ILE A 165 5.57 -16.44 -9.91
C ILE A 165 4.72 -17.70 -9.88
N ARG A 166 4.72 -18.42 -8.76
CA ARG A 166 3.93 -19.64 -8.61
C ARG A 166 2.44 -19.35 -8.77
N TYR A 167 1.92 -18.34 -8.06
CA TYR A 167 0.54 -17.89 -8.14
C TYR A 167 0.12 -17.56 -9.58
N ILE A 168 0.93 -16.78 -10.30
CA ILE A 168 0.68 -16.42 -11.69
C ILE A 168 0.65 -17.66 -12.58
N SER A 169 1.61 -18.58 -12.41
CA SER A 169 1.73 -19.77 -13.25
C SER A 169 0.63 -20.81 -13.01
N GLU A 170 0.23 -21.03 -11.76
CA GLU A 170 -0.66 -22.12 -11.34
C GLU A 170 -2.13 -21.71 -11.26
N THR A 171 -2.44 -20.43 -11.03
CA THR A 171 -3.84 -20.00 -10.89
C THR A 171 -4.57 -20.07 -12.23
N ASP A 172 -5.73 -20.74 -12.22
CA ASP A 172 -6.71 -20.69 -13.29
C ASP A 172 -7.57 -19.44 -13.15
N THR A 173 -7.45 -18.53 -14.12
CA THR A 173 -8.18 -17.27 -14.16
C THR A 173 -9.55 -17.36 -14.82
N SER A 174 -10.01 -18.56 -15.20
CA SER A 174 -11.37 -18.77 -15.72
C SER A 174 -12.48 -18.32 -14.74
N LYS A 175 -12.16 -18.25 -13.44
CA LYS A 175 -13.10 -17.87 -12.36
C LYS A 175 -12.55 -16.83 -11.40
N LYS A 176 -11.30 -16.39 -11.57
CA LYS A 176 -10.61 -15.50 -10.63
C LYS A 176 -9.83 -14.44 -11.38
N PHE A 177 -9.81 -13.26 -10.79
CA PHE A 177 -9.10 -12.11 -11.31
C PHE A 177 -7.63 -12.15 -10.83
N MET A 178 -6.64 -12.05 -11.71
CA MET A 178 -5.23 -12.09 -11.32
C MET A 178 -4.82 -10.80 -10.60
N THR A 179 -4.60 -10.84 -9.28
CA THR A 179 -4.12 -9.71 -8.46
C THR A 179 -3.01 -10.12 -7.50
N GLU A 180 -2.12 -9.19 -7.20
CA GLU A 180 -1.10 -9.30 -6.15
C GLU A 180 -1.74 -9.39 -4.76
N MET A 181 -2.92 -8.81 -4.57
CA MET A 181 -3.67 -8.86 -3.30
C MET A 181 -4.03 -10.29 -2.89
N GLN A 182 -4.36 -11.15 -3.85
CA GLN A 182 -4.58 -12.58 -3.62
C GLN A 182 -3.26 -13.33 -3.43
N ALA A 183 -2.19 -12.94 -4.14
CA ALA A 183 -0.87 -13.53 -3.92
C ALA A 183 -0.31 -13.21 -2.51
N LEU A 184 -0.60 -12.04 -1.95
CA LEU A 184 -0.27 -11.67 -0.56
C LEU A 184 -1.02 -12.57 0.43
N ASP A 185 -2.31 -12.79 0.21
CA ASP A 185 -3.12 -13.70 1.04
C ASP A 185 -2.59 -15.14 0.97
N GLU A 186 -2.24 -15.63 -0.22
CA GLU A 186 -1.59 -16.94 -0.36
C GLU A 186 -0.24 -17.00 0.35
N PHE A 187 0.59 -15.97 0.23
CA PHE A 187 1.88 -15.92 0.90
C PHE A 187 1.74 -15.96 2.42
N TRP A 188 0.79 -15.18 2.96
CA TRP A 188 0.48 -15.20 4.39
C TRP A 188 0.04 -16.59 4.88
N LYS A 189 -0.81 -17.28 4.11
CA LYS A 189 -1.31 -18.63 4.46
C LYS A 189 -0.20 -19.69 4.44
N MET A 190 0.77 -19.56 3.54
CA MET A 190 1.89 -20.51 3.45
C MET A 190 3.03 -20.22 4.43
N GLU A 191 3.31 -18.95 4.67
CA GLU A 191 4.43 -18.49 5.49
C GLU A 191 3.94 -17.71 6.73
N PRO A 192 3.00 -18.26 7.53
CA PRO A 192 2.38 -17.51 8.64
C PRO A 192 3.38 -17.18 9.75
N HIS A 193 4.55 -17.83 9.79
CA HIS A 193 5.63 -17.53 10.72
C HIS A 193 6.47 -16.31 10.29
N ARG A 194 6.42 -15.93 9.02
CA ARG A 194 7.19 -14.80 8.43
C ARG A 194 6.35 -13.54 8.24
N VAL A 195 5.03 -13.69 8.22
CA VAL A 195 4.09 -12.60 7.90
C VAL A 195 3.21 -12.25 9.10
N GLN A 196 3.13 -10.95 9.42
CA GLN A 196 2.14 -10.42 10.36
C GLN A 196 1.14 -9.51 9.65
N ILE A 197 -0.10 -9.53 10.12
CA ILE A 197 -1.13 -8.62 9.64
C ILE A 197 -1.14 -7.35 10.50
N LEU A 198 -1.08 -6.20 9.83
CA LEU A 198 -1.26 -4.89 10.44
C LEU A 198 -2.72 -4.75 10.91
N PRO A 199 -2.98 -4.25 12.12
CA PRO A 199 -4.33 -4.18 12.63
C PRO A 199 -5.16 -3.22 11.79
N THR A 200 -6.17 -3.73 11.10
CA THR A 200 -7.15 -2.94 10.35
C THR A 200 -8.46 -2.76 11.12
N HIS A 201 -8.55 -3.25 12.36
CA HIS A 201 -9.63 -3.00 13.30
C HIS A 201 -9.13 -3.19 14.76
N TRP A 202 -9.99 -2.88 15.73
CA TRP A 202 -9.80 -3.26 17.14
C TRP A 202 -10.50 -4.58 17.47
N PRO A 203 -10.22 -5.22 18.63
CA PRO A 203 -10.90 -6.46 19.02
C PRO A 203 -12.42 -6.31 19.00
N SER A 204 -13.06 -7.12 18.15
CA SER A 204 -14.52 -7.19 18.03
C SER A 204 -14.92 -8.56 17.49
N PRO A 205 -15.97 -9.21 18.04
CA PRO A 205 -16.46 -10.49 17.54
C PRO A 205 -17.13 -10.39 16.16
N SER A 206 -17.37 -9.18 15.65
CA SER A 206 -18.04 -8.94 14.35
C SER A 206 -17.08 -8.90 13.16
N VAL A 207 -15.76 -8.94 13.39
CA VAL A 207 -14.73 -8.86 12.35
C VAL A 207 -13.73 -10.01 12.50
N PRO A 208 -13.02 -10.42 11.43
CA PRO A 208 -12.03 -11.49 11.51
C PRO A 208 -10.91 -11.19 12.51
N ASP A 209 -10.45 -12.20 13.26
CA ASP A 209 -9.36 -12.07 14.24
C ASP A 209 -8.07 -11.46 13.66
N ALA A 210 -7.76 -11.80 12.40
CA ALA A 210 -6.60 -11.28 11.68
C ALA A 210 -6.56 -9.73 11.62
N THR A 211 -7.72 -9.08 11.66
CA THR A 211 -7.82 -7.61 11.63
C THR A 211 -7.31 -6.94 12.91
N HIS A 212 -7.16 -7.68 14.01
CA HIS A 212 -6.84 -7.11 15.32
C HIS A 212 -5.87 -7.95 16.18
N GLU A 213 -5.37 -9.09 15.70
CA GLU A 213 -4.39 -9.94 16.40
C GLU A 213 -3.18 -9.13 16.92
N ASN A 214 -2.71 -8.18 16.12
CA ASN A 214 -1.55 -7.34 16.46
C ASN A 214 -1.91 -5.96 17.02
N TYR A 215 -3.19 -5.66 17.29
CA TYR A 215 -3.66 -4.33 17.71
C TYR A 215 -2.91 -3.76 18.93
N HIS A 216 -2.60 -4.62 19.91
CA HIS A 216 -1.84 -4.21 21.09
C HIS A 216 -0.39 -3.82 20.81
N ARG A 217 0.25 -4.42 19.78
CA ARG A 217 1.63 -4.10 19.40
C ARG A 217 1.70 -2.68 18.83
N TYR A 218 0.74 -2.34 17.97
CA TYR A 218 0.65 -1.03 17.33
C TYR A 218 -0.01 0.03 18.22
N LYS A 219 0.29 0.03 19.52
CA LYS A 219 -0.17 1.06 20.48
C LYS A 219 -1.68 1.33 20.44
N LYS A 220 -2.49 0.32 20.11
CA LYS A 220 -3.94 0.44 19.93
C LYS A 220 -4.34 1.46 18.85
N SER A 221 -3.60 1.49 17.73
CA SER A 221 -4.00 2.17 16.50
C SER A 221 -4.26 1.19 15.37
N ILE A 222 -4.90 1.67 14.30
CA ILE A 222 -5.29 0.84 13.14
C ILE A 222 -4.77 1.42 11.83
N PHE A 223 -4.78 0.60 10.79
CA PHE A 223 -4.40 0.92 9.42
C PHE A 223 -5.61 0.78 8.49
N ASP A 224 -5.63 1.56 7.41
CA ASP A 224 -6.66 1.51 6.38
C ASP A 224 -6.22 0.66 5.19
N SER A 225 -6.95 -0.43 4.94
CA SER A 225 -6.73 -1.29 3.77
C SER A 225 -7.45 -0.82 2.50
N ALA A 226 -8.24 0.26 2.57
CA ALA A 226 -8.95 1.01 1.51
C ALA A 226 -10.35 1.46 1.98
N ALA A 227 -10.95 0.79 2.96
CA ALA A 227 -12.35 1.01 3.32
C ALA A 227 -12.62 2.41 3.89
N MET A 228 -11.74 2.93 4.74
CA MET A 228 -11.86 4.28 5.28
C MET A 228 -11.54 5.32 4.21
N GLY A 229 -10.50 5.08 3.39
CA GLY A 229 -10.14 5.97 2.29
C GLY A 229 -11.20 6.05 1.18
N ILE A 230 -11.94 4.96 0.90
CA ILE A 230 -13.13 4.97 0.03
C ILE A 230 -14.25 5.79 0.68
N TYR A 231 -14.48 5.65 1.98
CA TYR A 231 -15.48 6.46 2.69
C TYR A 231 -15.16 7.95 2.60
N PHE A 232 -13.91 8.35 2.81
CA PHE A 232 -13.51 9.76 2.80
C PHE A 232 -13.33 10.35 1.40
N GLY A 233 -12.61 9.65 0.53
CA GLY A 233 -12.18 10.16 -0.77
C GLY A 233 -12.98 9.62 -1.96
N GLY A 234 -13.80 8.59 -1.75
CA GLY A 234 -14.55 7.91 -2.80
C GLY A 234 -13.75 6.85 -3.54
N VAL A 235 -14.39 6.20 -4.52
CA VAL A 235 -13.76 5.26 -5.45
C VAL A 235 -13.06 6.00 -6.60
N ASP A 236 -12.20 5.30 -7.35
CA ASP A 236 -11.51 5.87 -8.52
C ASP A 236 -12.57 6.39 -9.50
N PRO A 237 -12.53 7.68 -9.90
CA PRO A 237 -13.50 8.26 -10.83
C PRO A 237 -13.66 7.48 -12.14
N PHE A 238 -12.68 6.67 -12.51
CA PHE A 238 -12.78 5.71 -13.61
C PHE A 238 -14.00 4.76 -13.48
N HIS A 239 -14.41 4.42 -12.26
CA HIS A 239 -15.54 3.53 -11.99
C HIS A 239 -16.89 4.24 -11.82
N THR A 240 -16.92 5.57 -11.91
CA THR A 240 -18.09 6.41 -11.60
C THR A 240 -18.32 7.48 -12.66
N ASP A 241 -17.92 7.21 -13.90
CA ASP A 241 -18.06 8.15 -15.03
C ASP A 241 -17.47 9.54 -14.74
N GLY A 242 -16.36 9.57 -13.99
CA GLY A 242 -15.66 10.80 -13.60
C GLY A 242 -16.18 11.49 -12.34
N LEU A 243 -17.17 10.92 -11.64
CA LEU A 243 -17.76 11.53 -10.43
C LEU A 243 -17.02 11.13 -9.16
N ILE A 244 -16.82 12.08 -8.25
CA ILE A 244 -16.29 11.82 -6.91
C ILE A 244 -17.48 11.57 -5.97
N ILE A 245 -17.64 10.33 -5.52
CA ILE A 245 -18.73 9.94 -4.63
C ILE A 245 -18.13 9.44 -3.31
N THR A 246 -18.32 10.20 -2.25
CA THR A 246 -17.83 9.89 -0.90
C THR A 246 -18.95 9.30 -0.02
N GLY A 247 -18.61 8.87 1.20
CA GLY A 247 -19.56 8.27 2.13
C GLY A 247 -19.96 6.83 1.78
N LEU A 248 -19.22 6.18 0.88
CA LEU A 248 -19.54 4.86 0.36
C LEU A 248 -19.06 3.73 1.27
N ILE A 249 -19.82 2.63 1.26
CA ILE A 249 -19.36 1.33 1.78
C ILE A 249 -18.42 0.72 0.75
N SER A 250 -17.23 0.30 1.17
CA SER A 250 -16.35 -0.50 0.30
C SER A 250 -16.96 -1.89 0.13
N ILE A 251 -17.36 -2.22 -1.11
CA ILE A 251 -17.89 -3.55 -1.44
C ILE A 251 -16.81 -4.64 -1.43
N TRP A 252 -15.54 -4.26 -1.34
CA TRP A 252 -14.40 -5.16 -1.37
C TRP A 252 -13.84 -5.48 0.01
N SER A 253 -14.13 -4.65 1.01
CA SER A 253 -13.62 -4.83 2.37
C SER A 253 -14.52 -5.73 3.21
N ALA A 254 -13.91 -6.53 4.09
CA ALA A 254 -14.65 -7.27 5.11
C ALA A 254 -15.27 -6.37 6.20
N ILE A 255 -14.79 -5.13 6.34
CA ILE A 255 -15.20 -4.20 7.40
C ILE A 255 -15.97 -3.01 6.81
N ASN A 256 -17.17 -2.77 7.32
CA ASN A 256 -17.96 -1.59 7.00
C ASN A 256 -17.68 -0.46 7.99
N TYR A 257 -16.99 0.57 7.51
CA TYR A 257 -16.61 1.74 8.30
C TYR A 257 -17.65 2.88 8.33
N THR A 258 -18.72 2.79 7.54
CA THR A 258 -19.66 3.91 7.34
C THR A 258 -20.56 4.22 8.54
N HIS A 259 -20.57 3.34 9.55
CA HIS A 259 -21.35 3.51 10.77
C HIS A 259 -20.55 4.14 11.93
N TYR A 260 -19.24 4.29 11.77
CA TYR A 260 -18.40 4.88 12.81
C TYR A 260 -18.32 6.40 12.71
N GLN A 261 -17.94 7.02 13.83
CA GLN A 261 -17.67 8.45 13.89
C GLN A 261 -16.18 8.69 13.70
N PHE A 262 -15.85 9.76 12.99
CA PHE A 262 -14.48 10.14 12.69
C PHE A 262 -14.20 11.58 13.13
N GLU A 263 -12.96 11.83 13.53
CA GLU A 263 -12.48 13.16 13.90
C GLU A 263 -11.05 13.33 13.38
N TRP A 264 -10.73 14.54 12.91
CA TRP A 264 -9.36 14.95 12.61
C TRP A 264 -8.85 15.81 13.76
N ARG A 265 -7.69 15.45 14.31
CA ARG A 265 -7.07 16.17 15.42
C ARG A 265 -5.75 16.78 15.00
N THR A 266 -5.52 18.00 15.45
CA THR A 266 -4.25 18.69 15.28
C THR A 266 -3.25 18.20 16.33
N ASP A 267 -2.04 17.87 15.91
CA ASP A 267 -0.95 17.57 16.84
C ASP A 267 -0.10 18.81 17.18
N GLU A 268 0.96 18.63 17.97
CA GLU A 268 1.83 19.72 18.42
C GLU A 268 2.55 20.46 17.27
N GLN A 269 2.62 19.86 16.08
CA GLN A 269 3.28 20.41 14.89
C GLN A 269 2.27 21.03 13.92
N GLY A 270 0.98 21.08 14.27
CA GLY A 270 -0.07 21.62 13.40
C GLY A 270 -0.66 20.60 12.42
N ARG A 271 -0.16 19.36 12.44
CA ARG A 271 -0.56 18.31 11.49
C ARG A 271 -1.91 17.72 11.86
N LEU A 272 -2.75 17.42 10.87
CA LEU A 272 -4.04 16.77 11.05
C LEU A 272 -3.88 15.24 11.00
N ILE A 273 -4.37 14.55 12.03
CA ILE A 273 -4.31 13.10 12.17
C ILE A 273 -5.76 12.55 12.29
N PRO A 274 -6.15 11.52 11.52
CA PRO A 274 -7.48 10.95 11.57
C PRO A 274 -7.64 9.97 12.73
N TYR A 275 -8.82 10.01 13.36
CA TYR A 275 -9.24 9.10 14.42
C TYR A 275 -10.63 8.55 14.14
N VAL A 276 -10.89 7.33 14.59
CA VAL A 276 -12.21 6.69 14.58
C VAL A 276 -12.66 6.35 16.00
N TYR A 277 -13.92 6.58 16.31
CA TYR A 277 -14.50 6.28 17.62
C TYR A 277 -15.02 4.84 17.67
N ASN A 278 -14.57 4.05 18.64
CA ASN A 278 -14.95 2.64 18.82
C ASN A 278 -15.99 2.41 19.93
N ASP A 279 -16.82 3.41 20.22
CA ASP A 279 -17.77 3.46 21.35
C ASP A 279 -17.16 3.63 22.75
N SER A 280 -15.84 3.53 22.90
CA SER A 280 -15.15 3.72 24.19
C SER A 280 -14.07 4.81 24.17
N TYR A 281 -13.28 4.87 23.10
CA TYR A 281 -12.21 5.84 22.93
C TYR A 281 -11.94 6.09 21.44
N TRP A 282 -11.14 7.12 21.18
CA TRP A 282 -10.70 7.47 19.84
C TRP A 282 -9.44 6.68 19.47
N VAL A 283 -9.54 5.91 18.39
CA VAL A 283 -8.48 5.07 17.84
C VAL A 283 -7.80 5.82 16.70
N ARG A 284 -6.48 5.97 16.76
CA ARG A 284 -5.72 6.61 15.68
C ARG A 284 -5.75 5.75 14.43
N ILE A 285 -5.92 6.40 13.28
CA ILE A 285 -5.78 5.79 11.96
C ILE A 285 -4.40 6.20 11.42
N ASN A 286 -3.52 5.22 11.21
CA ASN A 286 -2.12 5.45 10.87
C ASN A 286 -1.92 5.81 9.38
N ASN A 287 -2.86 5.41 8.51
CA ASN A 287 -2.85 5.72 7.09
C ASN A 287 -4.27 5.81 6.52
N LEU A 288 -4.42 6.51 5.40
CA LEU A 288 -5.62 6.45 4.57
C LEU A 288 -5.23 6.04 3.16
N HIS A 289 -5.89 5.01 2.64
CA HIS A 289 -5.71 4.51 1.27
C HIS A 289 -6.79 5.12 0.39
N ILE A 290 -6.49 6.28 -0.19
CA ILE A 290 -7.44 7.11 -0.95
C ILE A 290 -7.63 6.54 -2.36
N HIS A 291 -8.58 5.63 -2.48
CA HIS A 291 -8.87 4.91 -3.72
C HIS A 291 -9.19 5.84 -4.91
N SER A 292 -9.76 7.02 -4.67
CA SER A 292 -10.07 8.01 -5.72
C SER A 292 -8.84 8.64 -6.38
N LYS A 293 -7.65 8.47 -5.78
CA LYS A 293 -6.38 9.11 -6.18
C LYS A 293 -6.39 10.64 -6.08
N ILE A 294 -7.40 11.22 -5.45
CA ILE A 294 -7.51 12.66 -5.19
C ILE A 294 -7.02 12.91 -3.77
N LEU A 295 -5.71 13.08 -3.63
CA LEU A 295 -5.06 13.07 -2.31
C LEU A 295 -5.07 14.43 -1.62
N THR A 296 -4.97 15.53 -2.38
CA THR A 296 -4.85 16.90 -1.87
C THR A 296 -5.83 17.26 -0.74
N PRO A 297 -7.13 16.89 -0.78
CA PRO A 297 -8.07 17.20 0.30
C PRO A 297 -7.80 16.47 1.63
N HIS A 298 -7.00 15.41 1.58
CA HIS A 298 -6.70 14.52 2.70
C HIS A 298 -5.27 14.70 3.21
N VAL A 299 -4.41 15.41 2.47
CA VAL A 299 -3.09 15.81 2.95
C VAL A 299 -3.23 16.62 4.24
N SER A 300 -2.43 16.25 5.24
CA SER A 300 -2.33 16.99 6.49
C SER A 300 -1.85 18.40 6.21
N LYS A 301 -2.46 19.40 6.85
CA LYS A 301 -2.01 20.79 6.73
C LYS A 301 -0.70 21.00 7.51
N GLU A 302 0.16 21.87 6.98
CA GLU A 302 1.18 22.61 7.75
C GLU A 302 0.62 23.96 8.21
#